data_AF-X5P6T8-F1
#
_entry.id   AF-X5P6T8-F1
#
_cell.length_a   1.000
_cell.length_b   1.000
_cell.length_c   1.000
_cell.angle_alpha   90.00
_cell.angle_beta   90.00
_cell.angle_gamma   90.00
#
_symmetry.space_group_name_H-M   'P 1'
#
loop_
_entity.id
_entity.type
_entity.pdbx_description
1 polymer ?
#
loop_
_entity_poly.entity_id
_entity_poly.type
_entity_poly.pdbx_seq_one_letter_code
_entity_poly.pdbx_strand_id
1 'polypeptide(L)'
;MLSWFDQDRAYVTAELFNPDIVNVGLDDRGVSDQTDRVTQYISLIRVGGKNTGYSTASIRSNFRCALQTSDGAGMDYYFDFYDIQSQRKFFPTLDAGQSIITFGKLTGSQEHDSATGMNTCEFSYVDRYGPRPPYIVSLSDRARSEIAGLAIGDEQAELQSQFCAGMVTQMRLSDKTIADCVNDTHAIAIEPIYLWKSAVARAMQFSTAFGTMTGQQSKRAAGAILVCNDSPDNCKQTDANMLSEMDTALSRFQPPITTWFCSSKPGLSLADCTRRDFPLP
;
A
#
# COMPACT_ATOMS: atom_id res chain seq x y z
N MET A 1 13.61 -45.34 -19.34
CA MET A 1 12.90 -46.01 -18.23
C MET A 1 13.54 -45.56 -16.91
N LEU A 2 13.39 -44.28 -16.56
CA LEU A 2 13.98 -43.63 -15.37
C LEU A 2 12.96 -42.78 -14.58
N SER A 3 11.69 -42.72 -15.01
CA SER A 3 10.63 -41.94 -14.35
C SER A 3 10.15 -42.54 -13.02
N TRP A 4 10.86 -43.52 -12.46
CA TRP A 4 10.40 -44.32 -11.32
C TRP A 4 10.90 -43.85 -9.95
N PHE A 5 11.79 -42.84 -9.90
CA PHE A 5 12.38 -42.38 -8.64
C PHE A 5 12.09 -40.91 -8.29
N ASP A 6 11.14 -40.25 -8.95
CA ASP A 6 10.85 -38.82 -8.72
C ASP A 6 12.07 -37.88 -8.90
N GLN A 7 13.18 -38.39 -9.44
CA GLN A 7 14.43 -37.67 -9.61
C GLN A 7 14.36 -36.62 -10.72
N ASP A 8 13.44 -36.75 -11.68
CA ASP A 8 13.32 -35.82 -12.81
C ASP A 8 12.40 -34.61 -12.51
N ARG A 9 12.03 -34.38 -11.25
CA ARG A 9 11.07 -33.34 -10.84
C ARG A 9 11.69 -31.96 -10.74
N ALA A 10 10.85 -30.93 -10.79
CA ALA A 10 11.27 -29.59 -10.43
C ALA A 10 11.34 -29.45 -8.91
N TYR A 11 12.24 -28.61 -8.41
CA TYR A 11 12.32 -28.25 -7.01
C TYR A 11 12.49 -26.74 -6.90
N VAL A 12 11.37 -26.06 -6.68
CA VAL A 12 11.33 -24.60 -6.62
C VAL A 12 11.52 -24.14 -5.18
N THR A 13 12.45 -23.20 -5.00
CA THR A 13 12.60 -22.40 -3.78
C THR A 13 12.35 -20.94 -4.14
N ALA A 14 11.78 -20.20 -3.19
CA ALA A 14 11.57 -18.76 -3.30
C ALA A 14 12.24 -18.01 -2.14
N GLU A 15 12.63 -16.77 -2.39
CA GLU A 15 13.12 -15.84 -1.39
C GLU A 15 12.41 -14.50 -1.58
N LEU A 16 12.07 -13.84 -0.49
CA LEU A 16 11.47 -12.52 -0.50
C LEU A 16 12.53 -11.50 -0.09
N PHE A 17 12.67 -10.47 -0.92
CA PHE A 17 13.54 -9.35 -0.62
C PHE A 17 12.70 -8.16 -0.16
N ASN A 18 13.38 -7.13 0.35
CA ASN A 18 12.73 -5.91 0.82
C ASN A 18 11.80 -5.35 -0.28
N PRO A 19 10.64 -4.78 0.10
CA PRO A 19 9.79 -4.12 -0.83
C PRO A 19 10.50 -2.96 -1.51
N ASP A 20 10.02 -2.69 -2.71
CA ASP A 20 10.46 -1.59 -3.53
C ASP A 20 9.25 -0.76 -3.92
N ILE A 21 9.46 0.54 -4.11
CA ILE A 21 8.42 1.44 -4.57
C ILE A 21 8.88 1.98 -5.92
N VAL A 22 8.14 1.62 -6.96
CA VAL A 22 8.47 2.02 -8.34
C VAL A 22 7.60 3.21 -8.73
N ASN A 23 8.24 4.26 -9.23
CA ASN A 23 7.58 5.42 -9.82
C ASN A 23 7.14 5.07 -11.26
N VAL A 24 5.84 4.97 -11.49
CA VAL A 24 5.30 4.77 -12.84
C VAL A 24 5.50 6.04 -13.67
N GLY A 25 6.06 5.86 -14.86
CA GLY A 25 6.45 6.91 -15.78
C GLY A 25 7.91 7.34 -15.66
N LEU A 26 8.56 7.13 -14.51
CA LEU A 26 9.94 7.54 -14.28
C LEU A 26 10.89 6.33 -14.26
N ASP A 27 10.58 5.31 -13.47
CA ASP A 27 11.48 4.17 -13.24
C ASP A 27 11.27 3.01 -14.21
N ASP A 28 10.11 2.95 -14.86
CA ASP A 28 9.68 1.88 -15.77
C ASP A 28 9.88 2.22 -17.25
N ARG A 29 10.32 3.44 -17.57
CA ARG A 29 10.51 3.92 -18.94
C ARG A 29 11.97 4.27 -19.24
N GLY A 30 12.34 4.16 -20.51
CA GLY A 30 13.64 4.65 -20.98
C GLY A 30 13.75 6.17 -20.77
N VAL A 31 14.97 6.68 -20.58
CA VAL A 31 15.24 8.10 -20.23
C VAL A 31 14.56 9.10 -21.17
N SER A 32 14.41 8.78 -22.46
CA SER A 32 13.73 9.65 -23.44
C SER A 32 12.21 9.75 -23.25
N ASP A 33 11.61 8.75 -22.59
CA ASP A 33 10.16 8.57 -22.49
C ASP A 33 9.66 8.76 -21.05
N GLN A 34 10.57 9.16 -20.15
CA GLN A 34 10.27 9.47 -18.77
C GLN A 34 9.33 10.67 -18.69
N THR A 35 8.33 10.60 -17.81
CA THR A 35 7.41 11.71 -17.60
C THR A 35 8.04 12.75 -16.68
N ASP A 36 7.80 14.04 -16.95
CA ASP A 36 8.31 15.16 -16.11
C ASP A 36 7.78 15.14 -14.66
N ARG A 37 6.76 14.34 -14.39
CA ARG A 37 6.13 14.16 -13.09
C ARG A 37 5.84 12.70 -12.82
N VAL A 38 6.00 12.28 -11.58
CA VAL A 38 5.54 10.97 -11.10
C VAL A 38 4.04 11.03 -10.89
N THR A 39 3.30 10.12 -11.51
CA THR A 39 1.83 10.09 -11.43
C THR A 39 1.29 8.97 -10.57
N GLN A 40 2.09 7.93 -10.33
CA GLN A 40 1.68 6.76 -9.57
C GLN A 40 2.90 6.08 -8.98
N TYR A 41 2.77 5.62 -7.74
CA TYR A 41 3.72 4.75 -7.07
C TYR A 41 3.11 3.37 -6.98
N ILE A 42 3.85 2.33 -7.36
CA ILE A 42 3.42 0.95 -7.17
C ILE A 42 4.34 0.31 -6.14
N SER A 43 3.73 -0.11 -5.04
CA SER A 43 4.35 -0.95 -4.02
C SER A 43 4.53 -2.36 -4.55
N LEU A 44 5.78 -2.80 -4.67
CA LEU A 44 6.16 -4.12 -5.17
C LEU A 44 7.00 -4.85 -4.14
N ILE A 45 6.86 -6.17 -4.08
CA ILE A 45 7.82 -7.03 -3.36
C ILE A 45 8.68 -7.78 -4.36
N ARG A 46 10.01 -7.78 -4.16
CA ARG A 46 10.92 -8.54 -5.00
C ARG A 46 10.93 -10.00 -4.56
N VAL A 47 10.77 -10.91 -5.51
CA VAL A 47 10.75 -12.36 -5.29
C VAL A 47 11.88 -13.00 -6.09
N GLY A 48 12.81 -13.65 -5.40
CA GLY A 48 13.79 -14.54 -6.02
C GLY A 48 13.19 -15.93 -6.16
N GLY A 49 13.28 -16.53 -7.34
CA GLY A 49 12.88 -17.92 -7.58
C GLY A 49 14.08 -18.71 -8.09
N LYS A 50 14.25 -19.94 -7.60
CA LYS A 50 15.28 -20.87 -8.08
C LYS A 50 14.69 -22.26 -8.24
N ASN A 51 15.00 -22.92 -9.34
CA ASN A 51 14.65 -24.32 -9.56
C ASN A 51 15.92 -25.18 -9.55
N THR A 52 16.13 -25.98 -8.49
CA THR A 52 17.26 -26.92 -8.41
C THR A 52 16.90 -28.33 -8.84
N GLY A 53 15.71 -28.52 -9.40
CA GLY A 53 15.27 -29.79 -9.98
C GLY A 53 15.75 -29.98 -11.42
N TYR A 54 15.18 -30.98 -12.08
CA TYR A 54 15.60 -31.46 -13.40
C TYR A 54 14.54 -31.25 -14.50
N SER A 55 13.38 -30.69 -14.15
CA SER A 55 12.36 -30.28 -15.11
C SER A 55 11.92 -28.83 -14.88
N THR A 56 11.36 -28.22 -15.93
CA THR A 56 10.79 -26.87 -15.87
C THR A 56 9.61 -26.81 -14.89
N ALA A 57 9.58 -25.77 -14.08
CA ALA A 57 8.45 -25.42 -13.23
C ALA A 57 7.74 -24.18 -13.77
N SER A 58 6.41 -24.23 -13.80
CA SER A 58 5.55 -23.07 -14.02
C SER A 58 4.95 -22.65 -12.68
N ILE A 59 5.36 -21.47 -12.19
CA ILE A 59 4.82 -20.89 -10.96
C ILE A 59 3.45 -20.30 -11.29
N ARG A 60 2.49 -20.43 -10.37
CA ARG A 60 1.20 -19.74 -10.49
C ARG A 60 1.43 -18.24 -10.61
N SER A 61 0.55 -17.54 -11.30
CA SER A 61 0.64 -16.09 -11.49
C SER A 61 0.44 -15.25 -10.23
N ASN A 62 0.17 -15.91 -9.09
CA ASN A 62 -0.01 -15.27 -7.80
C ASN A 62 0.63 -16.09 -6.69
N PHE A 63 0.87 -15.42 -5.56
CA PHE A 63 1.27 -16.04 -4.31
C PHE A 63 0.55 -15.36 -3.15
N ARG A 64 0.47 -16.08 -2.03
CA ARG A 64 -0.22 -15.62 -0.81
C ARG A 64 0.80 -15.46 0.30
N CYS A 65 0.65 -14.42 1.11
CA CYS A 65 1.39 -14.24 2.35
C CYS A 65 0.41 -14.13 3.52
N ALA A 66 0.44 -15.10 4.44
CA ALA A 66 -0.35 -15.05 5.67
C ALA A 66 0.50 -14.39 6.76
N LEU A 67 0.01 -13.32 7.37
CA LEU A 67 0.69 -12.58 8.42
C LEU A 67 -0.15 -12.51 9.68
N GLN A 68 0.53 -12.50 10.82
CA GLN A 68 -0.07 -12.04 12.07
C GLN A 68 0.23 -10.55 12.27
N THR A 69 -0.83 -9.75 12.43
CA THR A 69 -0.76 -8.32 12.73
C THR A 69 -0.39 -8.09 14.21
N SER A 70 -0.04 -6.85 14.56
CA SER A 70 0.42 -6.49 15.92
C SER A 70 -0.66 -6.66 17.00
N ASP A 71 -1.92 -6.60 16.63
CA ASP A 71 -3.09 -6.87 17.48
C ASP A 71 -3.40 -8.37 17.59
N GLY A 72 -2.63 -9.23 16.91
CA GLY A 72 -2.77 -10.68 16.94
C GLY A 72 -3.74 -11.24 15.89
N ALA A 73 -4.42 -10.39 15.11
CA ALA A 73 -5.29 -10.81 14.01
C ALA A 73 -4.47 -11.44 12.87
N GLY A 74 -5.12 -12.29 12.07
CA GLY A 74 -4.52 -12.90 10.90
C GLY A 74 -4.99 -12.23 9.63
N MET A 75 -4.06 -11.93 8.73
CA MET A 75 -4.35 -11.32 7.43
C MET A 75 -3.63 -12.08 6.32
N ASP A 76 -4.40 -12.48 5.31
CA ASP A 76 -3.89 -12.99 4.05
C ASP A 76 -3.68 -11.83 3.07
N TYR A 77 -2.47 -11.72 2.51
CA TYR A 77 -2.12 -10.77 1.47
C TYR A 77 -1.89 -11.52 0.16
N TYR A 78 -2.52 -11.05 -0.91
CA TYR A 78 -2.42 -11.65 -2.23
C TYR A 78 -1.57 -10.80 -3.16
N PHE A 79 -0.64 -11.45 -3.84
CA PHE A 79 0.26 -10.81 -4.78
C PHE A 79 0.16 -11.45 -6.15
N ASP A 80 0.12 -10.63 -7.20
CA ASP A 80 0.26 -11.07 -8.57
C ASP A 80 1.70 -10.86 -9.04
N PHE A 81 2.28 -11.85 -9.72
CA PHE A 81 3.56 -11.67 -10.39
C PHE A 81 3.42 -10.65 -11.51
N TYR A 82 4.23 -9.61 -11.43
CA TYR A 82 4.09 -8.39 -12.20
C TYR A 82 5.39 -8.09 -12.94
N ASP A 83 5.30 -7.93 -14.26
CA ASP A 83 6.40 -7.42 -15.07
C ASP A 83 6.30 -5.90 -15.12
N ILE A 84 7.34 -5.23 -14.58
CA ILE A 84 7.40 -3.77 -14.48
C ILE A 84 7.42 -3.13 -15.87
N GLN A 85 8.07 -3.74 -16.85
CA GLN A 85 8.24 -3.13 -18.17
C GLN A 85 6.94 -3.15 -18.96
N SER A 86 6.27 -4.30 -18.99
CA SER A 86 4.99 -4.43 -19.69
C SER A 86 3.79 -4.00 -18.84
N GLN A 87 4.00 -3.73 -17.55
CA GLN A 87 2.97 -3.43 -16.56
C GLN A 87 1.86 -4.48 -16.49
N ARG A 88 2.20 -5.75 -16.76
CA ARG A 88 1.23 -6.84 -16.87
C ARG A 88 1.55 -7.96 -15.91
N LYS A 89 0.48 -8.63 -15.47
CA LYS A 89 0.56 -9.91 -14.80
C LYS A 89 1.17 -10.94 -15.73
N PHE A 90 2.05 -11.80 -15.21
CA PHE A 90 2.64 -12.89 -15.98
C PHE A 90 2.76 -14.18 -15.16
N PHE A 91 3.19 -15.26 -15.83
CA PHE A 91 3.37 -16.59 -15.26
C PHE A 91 4.87 -16.92 -15.26
N PRO A 92 5.57 -16.85 -14.13
CA PRO A 92 6.98 -17.14 -14.09
C PRO A 92 7.25 -18.61 -14.42
N THR A 93 8.18 -18.84 -15.34
CA THR A 93 8.69 -20.19 -15.67
C THR A 93 10.15 -20.29 -15.26
N LEU A 94 10.50 -21.40 -14.63
CA LEU A 94 11.86 -21.71 -14.17
C LEU A 94 12.32 -23.02 -14.77
N ASP A 95 13.24 -22.95 -15.72
CA ASP A 95 13.94 -24.12 -16.25
C ASP A 95 14.84 -24.75 -15.18
N ALA A 96 15.27 -25.99 -15.45
CA ALA A 96 16.16 -26.73 -14.55
C ALA A 96 17.47 -25.95 -14.33
N GLY A 97 17.81 -25.71 -13.07
CA GLY A 97 19.00 -24.93 -12.67
C GLY A 97 18.86 -23.42 -12.80
N GLN A 98 17.74 -22.90 -13.27
CA GLN A 98 17.52 -21.47 -13.46
C GLN A 98 17.22 -20.75 -12.13
N SER A 99 17.68 -19.51 -12.04
CA SER A 99 17.22 -18.53 -11.06
C SER A 99 16.63 -17.31 -11.78
N ILE A 100 15.58 -16.72 -11.21
CA ILE A 100 14.99 -15.45 -11.69
C ILE A 100 14.75 -14.51 -10.51
N ILE A 101 14.69 -13.22 -10.81
CA ILE A 101 14.15 -12.20 -9.90
C ILE A 101 12.91 -11.63 -10.59
N THR A 102 11.81 -11.59 -9.87
CA THR A 102 10.53 -11.05 -10.33
C THR A 102 9.94 -10.14 -9.26
N PHE A 103 8.83 -9.47 -9.57
CA PHE A 103 8.10 -8.61 -8.65
C PHE A 103 6.72 -9.17 -8.39
N GLY A 104 6.24 -9.03 -7.16
CA GLY A 104 4.86 -9.25 -6.75
C GLY A 104 4.20 -7.90 -6.50
N LYS A 105 3.11 -7.61 -7.20
CA LYS A 105 2.24 -6.47 -6.92
C LYS A 105 1.15 -6.91 -5.97
N LEU A 106 0.94 -6.18 -4.87
CA LEU A 106 -0.18 -6.43 -3.98
C LEU A 106 -1.50 -6.21 -4.73
N THR A 107 -2.42 -7.17 -4.63
CA THR A 107 -3.73 -7.11 -5.30
C THR A 107 -4.90 -7.13 -4.32
N GLY A 108 -4.64 -7.37 -3.04
CA GLY A 108 -5.65 -7.32 -2.00
C GLY A 108 -5.20 -8.00 -0.72
N SER A 109 -6.01 -7.82 0.30
CA SER A 109 -5.87 -8.48 1.60
C SER A 109 -7.23 -8.93 2.12
N GLN A 110 -7.26 -9.98 2.92
CA GLN A 110 -8.45 -10.45 3.61
C GLN A 110 -8.10 -11.00 5.00
N GLU A 111 -9.08 -11.06 5.89
CA GLU A 111 -8.91 -11.73 7.18
C GLU A 111 -8.58 -13.22 6.96
N HIS A 112 -7.63 -13.73 7.76
CA HIS A 112 -7.18 -15.10 7.64
C HIS A 112 -8.03 -16.02 8.52
N ASP A 113 -8.74 -16.95 7.89
CA ASP A 113 -9.70 -17.83 8.55
C ASP A 113 -9.07 -18.97 9.40
N SER A 114 -7.75 -19.13 9.40
CA SER A 114 -7.06 -20.24 10.09
C SER A 114 -5.90 -19.78 10.96
N ALA A 115 -5.51 -20.56 11.98
CA ALA A 115 -4.31 -20.26 12.78
C ALA A 115 -3.03 -20.89 12.20
N THR A 116 -3.16 -21.79 11.23
CA THR A 116 -2.02 -22.54 10.66
C THR A 116 -1.44 -21.84 9.44
N GLY A 117 -0.11 -21.76 9.36
CA GLY A 117 0.59 -21.15 8.21
C GLY A 117 0.85 -19.65 8.35
N MET A 118 0.63 -19.09 9.54
CA MET A 118 0.91 -17.69 9.83
C MET A 118 2.39 -17.34 9.67
N ASN A 119 2.65 -16.10 9.27
CA ASN A 119 3.98 -15.55 9.02
C ASN A 119 4.72 -16.32 7.92
N THR A 120 4.01 -16.75 6.89
CA THR A 120 4.59 -17.44 5.74
C THR A 120 4.06 -16.90 4.42
N CYS A 121 4.83 -17.09 3.35
CA CYS A 121 4.34 -16.93 1.98
C CYS A 121 4.39 -18.25 1.23
N GLU A 122 3.35 -18.53 0.44
CA GLU A 122 3.14 -19.77 -0.27
C GLU A 122 3.22 -19.57 -1.78
N PHE A 123 4.13 -20.31 -2.41
CA PHE A 123 4.38 -20.28 -3.85
C PHE A 123 3.96 -21.61 -4.47
N SER A 124 2.79 -21.61 -5.10
CA SER A 124 2.28 -22.77 -5.82
C SER A 124 2.93 -22.90 -7.20
N TYR A 125 3.33 -24.11 -7.58
CA TYR A 125 3.90 -24.38 -8.90
C TYR A 125 3.47 -25.74 -9.45
N VAL A 126 3.60 -25.88 -10.76
CA VAL A 126 3.30 -27.09 -11.53
C VAL A 126 4.56 -27.46 -12.28
N ASP A 127 4.88 -28.75 -12.33
CA ASP A 127 5.93 -29.28 -13.22
C ASP A 127 5.31 -30.21 -14.27
N ARG A 128 6.15 -30.86 -15.07
CA ARG A 128 5.71 -31.82 -16.11
C ARG A 128 4.84 -32.98 -15.59
N TYR A 129 4.83 -33.24 -14.28
CA TYR A 129 4.06 -34.30 -13.63
C TYR A 129 2.80 -33.78 -12.93
N GLY A 130 2.54 -32.47 -12.98
CA GLY A 130 1.35 -31.84 -12.42
C GLY A 130 1.63 -30.94 -11.21
N PRO A 131 0.58 -30.58 -10.44
CA PRO A 131 0.71 -29.70 -9.29
C PRO A 131 1.63 -30.29 -8.22
N ARG A 132 2.45 -29.43 -7.62
CA ARG A 132 3.34 -29.77 -6.52
C ARG A 132 2.86 -29.11 -5.23
N PRO A 133 3.21 -29.65 -4.04
CA PRO A 133 3.03 -28.92 -2.80
C PRO A 133 3.67 -27.53 -2.91
N PRO A 134 3.00 -26.47 -2.42
CA PRO A 134 3.54 -25.12 -2.51
C PRO A 134 4.86 -25.04 -1.74
N TYR A 135 5.78 -24.23 -2.25
CA TYR A 135 6.95 -23.86 -1.48
C TYR A 135 6.55 -22.80 -0.45
N ILE A 136 6.91 -23.02 0.82
CA ILE A 136 6.54 -22.15 1.94
C ILE A 136 7.79 -21.42 2.43
N VAL A 137 7.75 -20.10 2.38
CA VAL A 137 8.78 -19.21 2.92
C VAL A 137 8.34 -18.73 4.29
N SER A 138 9.13 -18.98 5.34
CA SER A 138 8.93 -18.32 6.63
C SER A 138 9.41 -16.88 6.59
N LEU A 139 8.62 -15.96 7.15
CA LEU A 139 8.90 -14.53 7.13
C LEU A 139 9.60 -14.08 8.40
N SER A 140 10.63 -13.23 8.24
CA SER A 140 11.22 -12.48 9.35
C SER A 140 10.32 -11.34 9.78
N ASP A 141 10.43 -10.88 11.03
CA ASP A 141 9.68 -9.72 11.57
C ASP A 141 9.75 -8.49 10.66
N ARG A 142 10.93 -8.26 10.09
CA ARG A 142 11.15 -7.19 9.12
C ARG A 142 10.29 -7.37 7.87
N ALA A 143 10.35 -8.54 7.23
CA ALA A 143 9.56 -8.83 6.03
C ALA A 143 8.05 -8.75 6.31
N ARG A 144 7.62 -9.13 7.51
CA ARG A 144 6.21 -9.00 7.94
C ARG A 144 5.77 -7.54 8.01
N SER A 145 6.54 -6.69 8.68
CA SER A 145 6.25 -5.25 8.78
C SER A 145 6.27 -4.59 7.40
N GLU A 146 7.20 -5.01 6.55
CA GLU A 146 7.36 -4.50 5.20
C GLU A 146 6.16 -4.86 4.30
N ILE A 147 5.70 -6.12 4.30
CA ILE A 147 4.52 -6.57 3.56
C ILE A 147 3.24 -5.88 4.07
N ALA A 148 3.05 -5.79 5.39
CA ALA A 148 1.91 -5.09 5.97
C ALA A 148 1.90 -3.59 5.57
N GLY A 149 3.08 -2.96 5.49
CA GLY A 149 3.23 -1.60 5.01
C GLY A 149 2.82 -1.39 3.55
N LEU A 150 2.93 -2.41 2.69
CA LEU A 150 2.51 -2.31 1.29
C LEU A 150 0.99 -2.14 1.16
N ALA A 151 0.21 -2.80 2.01
CA ALA A 151 -1.25 -2.68 2.01
C ALA A 151 -1.70 -1.29 2.44
N ILE A 152 -1.06 -0.75 3.48
CA ILE A 152 -1.34 0.62 3.93
C ILE A 152 -1.03 1.62 2.82
N GLY A 153 0.09 1.43 2.08
CA GLY A 153 0.47 2.31 0.98
C GLY A 153 -0.50 2.28 -0.22
N ASP A 154 -1.03 1.11 -0.57
CA ASP A 154 -1.98 0.96 -1.68
C ASP A 154 -3.34 1.59 -1.34
N GLU A 155 -3.84 1.35 -0.11
CA GLU A 155 -5.06 1.99 0.40
C GLU A 155 -4.90 3.52 0.42
N GLN A 156 -3.78 4.04 0.92
CA GLN A 156 -3.53 5.48 0.96
C GLN A 156 -3.45 6.09 -0.46
N ALA A 157 -2.87 5.38 -1.43
CA ALA A 157 -2.84 5.82 -2.83
C ALA A 157 -4.24 5.85 -3.46
N GLU A 158 -5.11 4.88 -3.15
CA GLU A 158 -6.50 4.86 -3.59
C GLU A 158 -7.28 6.04 -2.99
N LEU A 159 -7.14 6.27 -1.68
CA LEU A 159 -7.76 7.41 -0.99
C LEU A 159 -7.25 8.76 -1.54
N GLN A 160 -5.96 8.88 -1.84
CA GLN A 160 -5.39 10.07 -2.49
C GLN A 160 -5.99 10.27 -3.90
N SER A 161 -6.05 9.22 -4.71
CA SER A 161 -6.65 9.29 -6.05
C SER A 161 -8.13 9.72 -5.99
N GLN A 162 -8.85 9.26 -4.96
CA GLN A 162 -10.25 9.53 -4.78
C GLN A 162 -10.52 10.96 -4.27
N PHE A 163 -9.89 11.38 -3.18
CA PHE A 163 -10.21 12.64 -2.51
C PHE A 163 -9.38 13.84 -2.99
N CYS A 164 -8.30 13.61 -3.71
CA CYS A 164 -7.39 14.68 -4.15
C CYS A 164 -7.46 14.97 -5.64
N ALA A 165 -8.61 14.65 -6.25
CA ALA A 165 -8.92 15.04 -7.61
C ALA A 165 -8.74 16.56 -7.80
N GLY A 166 -7.88 16.94 -8.75
CA GLY A 166 -7.55 18.34 -9.04
C GLY A 166 -6.53 18.99 -8.09
N MET A 167 -5.90 18.22 -7.20
CA MET A 167 -4.86 18.69 -6.29
C MET A 167 -3.48 18.15 -6.71
N VAL A 168 -2.41 18.77 -6.20
CA VAL A 168 -1.05 18.23 -6.33
C VAL A 168 -0.87 17.16 -5.25
N THR A 169 -0.70 15.90 -5.66
CA THR A 169 -0.45 14.79 -4.72
C THR A 169 1.04 14.59 -4.48
N GLN A 170 1.39 14.01 -3.33
CA GLN A 170 2.74 13.57 -2.98
C GLN A 170 3.83 14.66 -3.15
N MET A 171 3.48 15.89 -2.80
CA MET A 171 4.40 17.02 -2.87
C MET A 171 5.46 16.91 -1.79
N ARG A 172 6.73 16.81 -2.18
CA ARG A 172 7.86 16.87 -1.24
C ARG A 172 8.06 18.30 -0.75
N LEU A 173 8.05 18.50 0.56
CA LEU A 173 8.16 19.80 1.22
C LEU A 173 9.60 20.09 1.69
N SER A 174 9.80 21.29 2.25
CA SER A 174 11.12 21.78 2.68
C SER A 174 11.81 20.92 3.75
N ASP A 175 11.03 20.27 4.61
CA ASP A 175 11.51 19.37 5.66
C ASP A 175 11.64 17.91 5.19
N LYS A 176 11.53 17.68 3.86
CA LYS A 176 11.54 16.37 3.19
C LYS A 176 10.32 15.50 3.47
N THR A 177 9.32 15.98 4.22
CA THR A 177 8.03 15.29 4.29
C THR A 177 7.30 15.34 2.96
N ILE A 178 6.36 14.44 2.77
CA ILE A 178 5.54 14.33 1.57
C ILE A 178 4.10 14.60 1.98
N ALA A 179 3.54 15.72 1.53
CA ALA A 179 2.14 16.02 1.72
C ALA A 179 1.29 15.07 0.87
N ASP A 180 0.20 14.55 1.43
CA ASP A 180 -0.68 13.67 0.68
C ASP A 180 -1.27 14.45 -0.50
N CYS A 181 -1.81 15.64 -0.22
CA CYS A 181 -2.44 16.51 -1.21
C CYS A 181 -2.24 17.99 -0.90
N VAL A 182 -2.04 18.81 -1.93
CA VAL A 182 -1.89 20.26 -1.81
C VAL A 182 -2.73 20.94 -2.88
N ASN A 183 -3.58 21.88 -2.48
CA ASN A 183 -4.37 22.71 -3.38
C ASN A 183 -4.11 24.19 -3.13
N ASP A 184 -4.95 25.07 -3.67
CA ASP A 184 -4.81 26.52 -3.53
C ASP A 184 -5.04 27.07 -2.12
N THR A 185 -5.61 26.26 -1.24
CA THR A 185 -6.04 26.72 0.09
C THR A 185 -5.44 25.89 1.22
N HIS A 186 -5.15 24.60 0.98
CA HIS A 186 -4.75 23.66 2.02
C HIS A 186 -3.56 22.78 1.64
N ALA A 187 -2.78 22.42 2.65
CA ALA A 187 -1.86 21.29 2.62
C ALA A 187 -2.47 20.20 3.50
N ILE A 188 -2.77 19.05 2.90
CA ILE A 188 -3.73 18.08 3.40
C ILE A 188 -3.03 16.77 3.77
N ALA A 189 -3.37 16.22 4.93
CA ALA A 189 -3.07 14.84 5.33
C ALA A 189 -4.33 13.98 5.18
N ILE A 190 -4.20 12.73 4.75
CA ILE A 190 -5.27 11.73 4.71
C ILE A 190 -4.94 10.63 5.72
N GLU A 191 -5.90 10.33 6.59
CA GLU A 191 -5.77 9.26 7.58
C GLU A 191 -7.14 8.63 7.87
N PRO A 192 -7.16 7.38 8.38
CA PRO A 192 -8.34 6.85 9.06
C PRO A 192 -8.78 7.75 10.23
N ILE A 193 -10.09 7.81 10.48
CA ILE A 193 -10.66 8.69 11.52
C ILE A 193 -10.13 8.39 12.94
N TYR A 194 -9.83 7.14 13.26
CA TYR A 194 -9.25 6.77 14.55
C TYR A 194 -7.82 7.30 14.76
N LEU A 195 -7.16 7.74 13.67
CA LEU A 195 -5.85 8.39 13.69
C LEU A 195 -5.93 9.92 13.55
N TRP A 196 -7.08 10.54 13.85
CA TRP A 196 -7.27 11.98 13.66
C TRP A 196 -6.17 12.85 14.29
N LYS A 197 -5.62 12.45 15.45
CA LYS A 197 -4.50 13.17 16.11
C LYS A 197 -3.24 13.19 15.23
N SER A 198 -2.93 12.07 14.57
CA SER A 198 -1.85 11.96 13.58
C SER A 198 -2.14 12.85 12.38
N ALA A 199 -3.37 12.80 11.86
CA ALA A 199 -3.79 13.60 10.71
C ALA A 199 -3.61 15.10 10.97
N VAL A 200 -4.06 15.58 12.13
CA VAL A 200 -3.90 16.99 12.55
C VAL A 200 -2.43 17.34 12.65
N ALA A 201 -1.61 16.53 13.31
CA ALA A 201 -0.18 16.79 13.44
C ALA A 201 0.54 16.87 12.08
N ARG A 202 0.26 15.91 11.17
CA ARG A 202 0.80 15.89 9.81
C ARG A 202 0.33 17.09 8.99
N ALA A 203 -0.97 17.42 9.02
CA ALA A 203 -1.53 18.57 8.32
C ALA A 203 -0.88 19.89 8.75
N MET A 204 -0.64 20.05 10.06
CA MET A 204 0.04 21.21 10.61
C MET A 204 1.49 21.30 10.17
N GLN A 205 2.20 20.17 10.18
CA GLN A 205 3.55 20.09 9.66
C GLN A 205 3.59 20.46 8.17
N PHE A 206 2.68 19.92 7.36
CA PHE A 206 2.62 20.20 5.92
C PHE A 206 2.37 21.68 5.62
N SER A 207 1.40 22.29 6.32
CA SER A 207 1.13 23.74 6.20
C SER A 207 2.37 24.58 6.51
N THR A 208 3.08 24.25 7.58
CA THR A 208 4.29 24.97 8.02
C THR A 208 5.45 24.78 7.05
N ALA A 209 5.71 23.54 6.63
CA ALA A 209 6.79 23.20 5.71
C ALA A 209 6.54 23.76 4.31
N PHE A 210 5.28 23.80 3.85
CA PHE A 210 4.90 24.47 2.60
C PHE A 210 5.14 25.97 2.68
N GLY A 211 4.69 26.64 3.75
CA GLY A 211 4.94 28.07 3.93
C GLY A 211 6.43 28.41 3.96
N THR A 212 7.25 27.54 4.54
CA THR A 212 8.72 27.71 4.54
C THR A 212 9.30 27.56 3.13
N MET A 213 8.85 26.55 2.38
CA MET A 213 9.27 26.28 1.01
C MET A 213 8.98 27.45 0.05
N THR A 214 7.87 28.16 0.26
CA THR A 214 7.43 29.30 -0.58
C THR A 214 7.91 30.66 -0.07
N GLY A 215 8.82 30.69 0.93
CA GLY A 215 9.27 31.95 1.53
C GLY A 215 8.13 32.77 2.14
N GLN A 216 7.09 32.09 2.64
CA GLN A 216 5.86 32.68 3.20
C GLN A 216 5.02 33.50 2.21
N GLN A 217 5.33 33.47 0.91
CA GLN A 217 4.57 34.17 -0.13
C GLN A 217 3.21 33.51 -0.40
N SER A 218 3.14 32.19 -0.24
CA SER A 218 1.90 31.42 -0.35
C SER A 218 1.78 30.53 0.87
N LYS A 219 0.74 30.75 1.66
CA LYS A 219 0.39 29.92 2.81
C LYS A 219 -0.79 29.05 2.44
N ARG A 220 -0.68 27.77 2.76
CA ARG A 220 -1.81 26.83 2.71
C ARG A 220 -2.19 26.50 4.14
N ALA A 221 -3.46 26.59 4.46
CA ALA A 221 -3.99 26.19 5.76
C ALA A 221 -3.78 24.69 5.98
N ALA A 222 -3.77 24.26 7.24
CA ALA A 222 -3.74 22.84 7.55
C ALA A 222 -5.09 22.22 7.16
N GLY A 223 -5.05 21.07 6.47
CA GLY A 223 -6.22 20.29 6.12
C GLY A 223 -6.07 18.82 6.51
N ALA A 224 -7.12 18.18 7.00
CA ALA A 224 -7.11 16.75 7.28
C ALA A 224 -8.35 16.06 6.70
N ILE A 225 -8.14 15.06 5.85
CA ILE A 225 -9.20 14.16 5.38
C ILE A 225 -9.19 12.94 6.30
N LEU A 226 -10.32 12.70 6.96
CA LEU A 226 -10.53 11.64 7.92
C LEU A 226 -11.49 10.63 7.32
N VAL A 227 -10.98 9.44 7.03
CA VAL A 227 -11.70 8.38 6.32
C VAL A 227 -12.24 7.35 7.33
N CYS A 228 -13.52 7.01 7.20
CA CYS A 228 -14.08 5.85 7.88
C CYS A 228 -13.98 4.62 6.97
N ASN A 229 -13.31 3.56 7.46
CA ASN A 229 -13.08 2.32 6.72
C ASN A 229 -14.23 1.30 6.86
N ASP A 230 -15.18 1.52 7.79
CA ASP A 230 -16.23 0.55 8.06
C ASP A 230 -17.47 0.71 7.15
N SER A 231 -18.31 -0.34 7.14
CA SER A 231 -19.68 -0.30 6.64
C SER A 231 -20.38 1.01 7.07
N PRO A 232 -21.17 1.68 6.20
CA PRO A 232 -21.76 2.99 6.45
C PRO A 232 -22.58 3.13 7.75
N ASP A 233 -22.99 2.01 8.35
CA ASP A 233 -23.70 1.99 9.63
C ASP A 233 -22.76 1.97 10.86
N ASN A 234 -21.55 1.43 10.72
CA ASN A 234 -20.52 1.41 11.78
C ASN A 234 -19.79 2.75 11.91
N CYS A 235 -19.69 3.52 10.82
CA CYS A 235 -19.22 4.91 10.85
C CYS A 235 -20.10 5.86 11.68
N LYS A 236 -21.23 5.38 12.23
CA LYS A 236 -22.14 6.23 13.02
C LYS A 236 -21.95 6.11 14.53
N GLN A 237 -21.40 5.00 15.04
CA GLN A 237 -21.32 4.77 16.49
C GLN A 237 -19.90 4.92 17.05
N THR A 238 -18.94 4.17 16.52
CA THR A 238 -17.54 4.27 16.97
C THR A 238 -16.95 5.64 16.65
N ASP A 239 -17.27 6.13 15.46
CA ASP A 239 -16.82 7.43 14.98
C ASP A 239 -17.53 8.60 15.67
N ALA A 240 -18.76 8.45 16.15
CA ALA A 240 -19.45 9.55 16.84
C ALA A 240 -18.72 9.94 18.14
N ASN A 241 -18.18 8.96 18.87
CA ASN A 241 -17.37 9.23 20.06
C ASN A 241 -16.05 9.90 19.69
N MET A 242 -15.37 9.44 18.63
CA MET A 242 -14.11 10.03 18.15
C MET A 242 -14.31 11.44 17.60
N LEU A 243 -15.39 11.67 16.86
CA LEU A 243 -15.82 12.99 16.38
C LEU A 243 -16.08 13.93 17.54
N SER A 244 -16.80 13.48 18.57
CA SER A 244 -17.07 14.28 19.77
C SER A 244 -15.79 14.63 20.54
N GLU A 245 -14.88 13.67 20.70
CA GLU A 245 -13.56 13.91 21.29
C GLU A 245 -12.76 14.94 20.48
N MET A 246 -12.70 14.76 19.16
CA MET A 246 -11.99 15.63 18.25
C MET A 246 -12.60 17.04 18.24
N ASP A 247 -13.92 17.17 18.14
CA ASP A 247 -14.63 18.45 18.20
C ASP A 247 -14.31 19.18 19.50
N THR A 248 -14.34 18.46 20.62
CA THR A 248 -14.02 19.02 21.95
C THR A 248 -12.57 19.51 21.97
N ALA A 249 -11.63 18.69 21.50
CA ALA A 249 -10.20 19.00 21.48
C ALA A 249 -9.86 20.15 20.52
N LEU A 250 -10.50 20.20 19.36
CA LEU A 250 -10.22 21.17 18.30
C LEU A 250 -11.07 22.44 18.39
N SER A 251 -12.14 22.46 19.20
CA SER A 251 -13.07 23.60 19.34
C SER A 251 -12.36 24.93 19.59
N ARG A 252 -11.27 24.91 20.36
CA ARG A 252 -10.45 26.09 20.71
C ARG A 252 -9.02 25.99 20.22
N PHE A 253 -8.74 25.01 19.35
CA PHE A 253 -7.39 24.77 18.86
C PHE A 253 -6.96 25.94 17.97
N GLN A 254 -5.75 26.42 18.22
CA GLN A 254 -5.06 27.35 17.36
C GLN A 254 -3.68 26.76 17.09
N PRO A 255 -3.23 26.75 15.82
CA PRO A 255 -3.77 27.45 14.64
C PRO A 255 -4.97 26.77 13.94
N PRO A 256 -5.66 27.47 13.01
CA PRO A 256 -6.85 26.94 12.33
C PRO A 256 -6.57 25.71 11.47
N ILE A 257 -7.53 24.78 11.44
CA ILE A 257 -7.47 23.55 10.64
C ILE A 257 -8.85 23.23 10.08
N THR A 258 -8.89 22.79 8.82
CA THR A 258 -10.11 22.26 8.19
C THR A 258 -10.04 20.75 8.15
N THR A 259 -11.10 20.07 8.58
CA THR A 259 -11.21 18.62 8.47
C THR A 259 -12.37 18.23 7.54
N TRP A 260 -12.19 17.13 6.80
CA TRP A 260 -13.23 16.54 5.97
C TRP A 260 -13.47 15.10 6.41
N PHE A 261 -14.70 14.77 6.77
CA PHE A 261 -15.10 13.42 7.17
C PHE A 261 -15.68 12.70 5.97
N CYS A 262 -14.99 11.66 5.53
CA CYS A 262 -15.28 10.93 4.31
C CYS A 262 -15.59 9.47 4.62
N SER A 263 -16.47 8.86 3.81
CA SER A 263 -16.63 7.40 3.78
C SER A 263 -15.68 6.82 2.74
N SER A 264 -15.09 5.65 2.99
CA SER A 264 -14.24 4.91 2.04
C SER A 264 -15.01 4.34 0.83
N LYS A 265 -16.30 4.67 0.65
CA LYS A 265 -17.10 4.19 -0.48
C LYS A 265 -16.51 4.64 -1.82
N PRO A 266 -16.32 3.72 -2.79
CA PRO A 266 -15.85 4.07 -4.12
C PRO A 266 -16.75 5.11 -4.80
N GLY A 267 -16.13 6.02 -5.55
CA GLY A 267 -16.82 7.03 -6.35
C GLY A 267 -17.27 8.29 -5.60
N LEU A 268 -17.05 8.37 -4.29
CA LEU A 268 -17.18 9.63 -3.54
C LEU A 268 -16.00 10.55 -3.84
N SER A 269 -16.23 11.85 -3.77
CA SER A 269 -15.22 12.90 -3.90
C SER A 269 -15.09 13.66 -2.59
N LEU A 270 -14.11 14.57 -2.50
CA LEU A 270 -13.97 15.45 -1.34
C LEU A 270 -15.21 16.33 -1.10
N ALA A 271 -15.95 16.65 -2.16
CA ALA A 271 -17.18 17.45 -2.08
C ALA A 271 -18.32 16.69 -1.37
N ASP A 272 -18.26 15.37 -1.34
CA ASP A 272 -19.25 14.52 -0.67
C ASP A 272 -18.95 14.34 0.82
N CYS A 273 -17.80 14.83 1.29
CA CYS A 273 -17.37 14.73 2.67
C CYS A 273 -17.98 15.83 3.54
N THR A 274 -18.20 15.53 4.83
CA THR A 274 -18.66 16.54 5.79
C THR A 274 -17.47 17.41 6.20
N ARG A 275 -17.48 18.68 5.79
CA ARG A 275 -16.46 19.66 6.17
C ARG A 275 -16.71 20.22 7.57
N ARG A 276 -15.64 20.39 8.35
CA ARG A 276 -15.63 21.15 9.60
C ARG A 276 -14.40 22.04 9.65
N ASP A 277 -14.57 23.27 10.13
CA ASP A 277 -13.49 24.23 10.28
C ASP A 277 -13.27 24.50 11.78
N PHE A 278 -12.01 24.50 12.21
CA PHE A 278 -11.60 24.75 13.59
C PHE A 278 -10.66 25.95 13.68
N PRO A 279 -10.70 26.74 14.78
CA PRO A 279 -11.65 26.63 15.88
C PRO A 279 -13.08 26.88 15.39
N LEU A 280 -14.07 26.33 16.10
CA LEU A 280 -15.47 26.50 15.70
C LEU A 280 -15.86 27.99 15.83
N PRO A 281 -16.62 28.55 14.88
CA PRO A 281 -17.03 29.96 14.89
C PRO A 281 -17.90 30.33 16.08
#